data_AF-A0A949MCL1-F1
#
_entry.id   AF-A0A949MCL1-F1
#
_cell.length_a   1.000
_cell.length_b   1.000
_cell.length_c   1.000
_cell.angle_alpha   90.00
_cell.angle_beta   90.00
_cell.angle_gamma   90.00
#
_symmetry.space_group_name_H-M   'P 1'
#
loop_
_entity.id
_entity.type
_entity.pdbx_description
1 polymer ?
#
loop_
_entity_poly.entity_id
_entity_poly.type
_entity_poly.pdbx_seq_one_letter_code
_entity_poly.pdbx_strand_id
1 'polypeptide(L)'
;MALLALIVCPSVFGQIVANDLYMGFQNQAAGGANDYIINLGLASSAITNGSSVVDLSGDFSLSDFDAVLGASPSMYCGVIGAESGNTADVFLTQLRSGGAGTPSTPGSDVTATMTRTEDDTVYNHLATLDGPSAGTGVLDPNKTWESLVDPANGTGTFQSNTGLNPDSAITNSSVLYEDLWMTANSAFTGGKPYTYLGYFTLDLTGTPKLTFTPKAAPAPLTPPVLSVISITGATVTLLLSNTVPTHTYQLQYTTNLSNPTWTDIGSAQLANTTTLTNTDGSATDPVRFYQVKAN
;
A
#
# COMPACT_ATOMS: atom_id res chain seq x y z
N MET A 1 31.59 -27.06 33.03
CA MET A 1 30.17 -26.77 32.72
C MET A 1 30.00 -25.26 32.87
N ALA A 2 29.69 -24.44 31.88
CA ALA A 2 29.24 -24.65 30.50
C ALA A 2 30.01 -23.71 29.56
N LEU A 3 30.22 -24.17 28.34
CA LEU A 3 30.79 -23.47 27.18
C LEU A 3 29.66 -23.36 26.13
N LEU A 4 29.71 -22.31 25.30
CA LEU A 4 28.90 -22.01 24.10
C LEU A 4 27.50 -21.42 24.35
N ALA A 5 27.01 -20.44 23.58
CA ALA A 5 27.49 -19.85 22.33
C ALA A 5 27.20 -18.34 22.29
N LEU A 6 28.23 -17.60 21.89
CA LEU A 6 28.13 -16.28 21.28
C LEU A 6 27.34 -16.44 19.97
N ILE A 7 26.07 -16.02 19.91
CA ILE A 7 25.40 -15.72 18.64
C ILE A 7 25.60 -14.23 18.42
N VAL A 8 26.81 -13.88 17.96
CA VAL A 8 26.94 -12.77 17.03
C VAL A 8 26.46 -13.36 15.70
N CYS A 9 25.43 -12.80 15.10
CA CYS A 9 25.11 -13.05 13.70
C CYS A 9 25.97 -12.07 12.89
N PRO A 10 27.09 -12.49 12.26
CA PRO A 10 27.73 -11.64 11.27
C PRO A 10 26.97 -11.84 9.95
N SER A 11 26.67 -10.73 9.28
CA SER A 11 26.22 -10.59 7.88
C SER A 11 24.87 -11.25 7.49
N VAL A 12 23.76 -10.52 7.68
CA VAL A 12 22.50 -10.71 6.91
C VAL A 12 22.38 -9.68 5.78
N PHE A 13 23.42 -8.89 5.58
CA PHE A 13 23.52 -7.95 4.48
C PHE A 13 24.36 -8.57 3.37
N GLY A 14 23.82 -8.60 2.16
CA GLY A 14 24.52 -8.92 0.93
C GLY A 14 24.21 -7.85 -0.12
N GLN A 15 25.05 -7.73 -1.14
CA GLN A 15 24.79 -6.83 -2.25
C GLN A 15 23.38 -7.06 -2.80
N ILE A 16 22.65 -5.98 -3.13
CA ILE A 16 21.32 -6.08 -3.76
C ILE A 16 21.33 -7.20 -4.81
N VAL A 17 20.44 -8.17 -4.62
CA VAL A 17 20.16 -9.17 -5.64
C VAL A 17 19.46 -8.45 -6.77
N ALA A 18 20.09 -8.46 -7.94
CA ALA A 18 19.49 -7.87 -9.12
C ALA A 18 18.11 -8.51 -9.37
N ASN A 19 17.16 -7.67 -9.77
CA ASN A 19 15.73 -7.91 -9.93
C ASN A 19 14.90 -7.88 -8.65
N ASP A 20 15.43 -7.66 -7.45
CA ASP A 20 14.59 -7.50 -6.25
C ASP A 20 14.08 -6.06 -6.06
N LEU A 21 12.92 -5.93 -5.42
CA LEU A 21 12.38 -4.67 -4.89
C LEU A 21 12.74 -4.56 -3.40
N TYR A 22 13.18 -3.38 -3.00
CA TYR A 22 13.50 -3.05 -1.62
C TYR A 22 12.63 -1.89 -1.18
N MET A 23 12.00 -1.99 -0.02
CA MET A 23 11.28 -0.92 0.64
C MET A 23 12.12 -0.40 1.80
N GLY A 24 12.35 0.90 1.87
CA GLY A 24 13.11 1.50 2.95
C GLY A 24 12.32 2.56 3.68
N PHE A 25 12.54 2.64 4.99
CA PHE A 25 11.94 3.59 5.91
C PHE A 25 13.02 4.34 6.66
N GLN A 26 12.82 5.65 6.84
CA GLN A 26 13.76 6.53 7.51
C GLN A 26 13.02 7.65 8.25
N ASN A 27 13.59 8.11 9.37
CA ASN A 27 13.10 9.26 10.10
C ASN A 27 13.73 10.58 9.59
N GLN A 28 12.85 11.53 9.28
CA GLN A 28 13.19 12.83 8.72
C GLN A 28 13.81 13.82 9.73
N ALA A 29 13.45 13.70 11.00
CA ALA A 29 13.93 14.61 12.02
C ALA A 29 15.34 14.21 12.47
N ALA A 30 16.33 14.96 11.99
CA ALA A 30 17.74 14.89 12.38
C ALA A 30 18.57 13.71 11.81
N GLY A 31 18.12 13.09 10.72
CA GLY A 31 18.79 11.93 10.14
C GLY A 31 18.83 10.80 11.16
N GLY A 32 17.74 10.06 11.29
CA GLY A 32 17.59 8.97 12.27
C GLY A 32 18.82 8.04 12.32
N ALA A 33 19.09 7.41 13.46
CA ALA A 33 20.34 6.64 13.64
C ALA A 33 20.39 5.34 12.81
N ASN A 34 19.25 4.88 12.32
CA ASN A 34 19.12 3.63 11.57
C ASN A 34 18.11 3.80 10.44
N ASP A 35 18.28 3.02 9.38
CA ASP A 35 17.28 2.79 8.33
C ASP A 35 16.60 1.44 8.57
N TYR A 36 15.35 1.28 8.11
CA TYR A 36 14.69 -0.03 8.09
C TYR A 36 14.42 -0.42 6.65
N ILE A 37 15.07 -1.49 6.19
CA ILE A 37 15.05 -1.95 4.81
C ILE A 37 14.39 -3.32 4.75
N ILE A 38 13.43 -3.50 3.84
CA ILE A 38 12.72 -4.75 3.58
C ILE A 38 12.99 -5.14 2.14
N ASN A 39 13.44 -6.37 1.90
CA ASN A 39 13.48 -6.93 0.55
C ASN A 39 12.14 -7.62 0.26
N LEU A 40 11.37 -7.06 -0.66
CA LEU A 40 10.05 -7.55 -1.09
C LEU A 40 10.15 -8.70 -2.12
N GLY A 41 11.37 -9.08 -2.51
CA GLY A 41 11.65 -10.09 -3.52
C GLY A 41 11.53 -9.56 -4.95
N LEU A 42 11.47 -10.48 -5.91
CA LEU A 42 11.63 -10.17 -7.34
C LEU A 42 10.57 -9.17 -7.84
N ALA A 43 11.03 -8.12 -8.53
CA ALA A 43 10.22 -7.10 -9.19
C ALA A 43 9.32 -7.68 -10.26
N SER A 44 9.83 -8.57 -11.11
CA SER A 44 9.06 -9.28 -12.16
C SER A 44 8.15 -10.40 -11.63
N SER A 45 7.95 -10.51 -10.30
CA SER A 45 7.09 -11.51 -9.68
C SER A 45 5.59 -11.17 -9.75
N ALA A 46 4.79 -11.97 -9.05
CA ALA A 46 3.37 -11.74 -8.81
C ALA A 46 3.07 -10.38 -8.14
N ILE A 47 4.08 -9.68 -7.60
CA ILE A 47 3.93 -8.32 -7.05
C ILE A 47 3.55 -7.36 -8.18
N THR A 48 4.44 -7.04 -9.13
CA THR A 48 4.15 -6.00 -10.13
C THR A 48 3.29 -6.48 -11.31
N ASN A 49 3.38 -7.77 -11.66
CA ASN A 49 2.67 -8.37 -12.79
C ASN A 49 1.39 -9.11 -12.38
N GLY A 50 1.04 -9.09 -11.10
CA GLY A 50 -0.14 -9.77 -10.57
C GLY A 50 -1.47 -9.12 -10.95
N SER A 51 -2.55 -9.84 -10.70
CA SER A 51 -3.94 -9.34 -10.81
C SER A 51 -4.72 -9.44 -9.49
N SER A 52 -4.00 -9.70 -8.39
CA SER A 52 -4.57 -9.83 -7.05
C SER A 52 -3.70 -9.06 -6.06
N VAL A 53 -4.33 -8.57 -4.99
CA VAL A 53 -3.60 -7.96 -3.87
C VAL A 53 -2.61 -8.97 -3.28
N VAL A 54 -1.38 -8.53 -3.06
CA VAL A 54 -0.32 -9.30 -2.43
C VAL A 54 -0.20 -8.87 -0.98
N ASP A 55 -0.24 -9.85 -0.06
CA ASP A 55 0.02 -9.62 1.36
C ASP A 55 1.52 -9.73 1.64
N LEU A 56 2.10 -8.63 2.12
CA LEU A 56 3.52 -8.49 2.47
C LEU A 56 3.69 -8.28 3.98
N SER A 57 2.61 -8.47 4.77
CA SER A 57 2.63 -8.19 6.20
C SER A 57 3.60 -9.10 6.96
N GLY A 58 3.95 -10.27 6.40
CA GLY A 58 4.98 -11.16 6.94
C GLY A 58 6.40 -10.61 6.84
N ASP A 59 6.65 -9.70 5.90
CA ASP A 59 7.97 -9.09 5.67
C ASP A 59 8.17 -7.83 6.52
N PHE A 60 7.09 -7.29 7.10
CA PHE A 60 7.06 -6.06 7.89
C PHE A 60 7.16 -6.30 9.40
N SER A 61 8.04 -5.56 10.05
CA SER A 61 8.29 -5.59 11.49
C SER A 61 7.92 -4.25 12.11
N LEU A 62 6.85 -4.22 12.90
CA LEU A 62 6.44 -3.01 13.62
C LEU A 62 7.53 -2.52 14.57
N SER A 63 8.23 -3.43 15.24
CA SER A 63 9.29 -3.06 16.18
C SER A 63 10.48 -2.38 15.50
N ASP A 64 10.87 -2.86 14.32
CA ASP A 64 11.97 -2.24 13.57
C ASP A 64 11.54 -0.91 12.94
N PHE A 65 10.30 -0.84 12.45
CA PHE A 65 9.70 0.40 11.97
C PHE A 65 9.63 1.48 13.08
N ASP A 66 9.14 1.13 14.28
CA ASP A 66 9.05 2.05 15.42
C ASP A 66 10.45 2.49 15.89
N ALA A 67 11.46 1.62 15.80
CA ALA A 67 12.84 1.95 16.13
C ALA A 67 13.43 3.02 15.19
N VAL A 68 12.95 3.10 13.96
CA VAL A 68 13.31 4.17 13.01
C VAL A 68 12.45 5.43 13.25
N LEU A 69 11.12 5.30 13.31
CA LEU A 69 10.17 6.42 13.49
C LEU A 69 10.54 7.28 14.71
N GLY A 70 10.91 6.64 15.82
CA GLY A 70 11.33 7.33 17.04
C GLY A 70 10.24 8.30 17.55
N ALA A 71 10.62 9.56 17.78
CA ALA A 71 9.69 10.61 18.20
C ALA A 71 9.20 11.52 17.06
N SER A 72 9.65 11.29 15.83
CA SER A 72 9.28 12.12 14.69
C SER A 72 7.92 11.72 14.15
N PRO A 73 7.04 12.67 13.81
CA PRO A 73 5.82 12.37 13.07
C PRO A 73 6.07 12.32 11.56
N SER A 74 7.29 12.46 11.05
CA SER A 74 7.62 12.48 9.62
C SER A 74 8.72 11.49 9.29
N MET A 75 8.51 10.77 8.19
CA MET A 75 9.38 9.73 7.69
C MET A 75 9.41 9.74 6.16
N TYR A 76 10.56 9.34 5.61
CA TYR A 76 10.66 8.93 4.22
C TYR A 76 10.40 7.43 4.12
N CYS A 77 9.58 7.04 3.14
CA CYS A 77 9.32 5.64 2.82
C CYS A 77 9.37 5.49 1.30
N GLY A 78 10.23 4.63 0.76
CA GLY A 78 10.26 4.42 -0.68
C GLY A 78 10.47 2.97 -1.08
N VAL A 79 10.04 2.61 -2.28
CA VAL A 79 10.41 1.32 -2.89
C VAL A 79 11.29 1.55 -4.09
N ILE A 80 12.39 0.82 -4.18
CA ILE A 80 13.33 0.88 -5.28
C ILE A 80 13.70 -0.52 -5.73
N GLY A 81 14.18 -0.64 -6.96
CA GLY A 81 14.71 -1.89 -7.47
C GLY A 81 15.36 -1.68 -8.82
N ALA A 82 16.16 -2.66 -9.22
CA ALA A 82 16.82 -2.70 -10.51
C ALA A 82 16.87 -4.11 -11.06
N GLU A 83 16.38 -4.34 -12.27
CA GLU A 83 16.56 -5.62 -12.96
C GLU A 83 17.98 -5.80 -13.55
N SER A 84 18.54 -7.01 -13.48
CA SER A 84 19.86 -7.32 -14.03
C SER A 84 19.85 -7.25 -15.55
N GLY A 85 20.69 -6.39 -16.13
CA GLY A 85 20.86 -6.29 -17.57
C GLY A 85 21.64 -5.05 -17.97
N ASN A 86 22.16 -5.05 -19.20
CA ASN A 86 22.69 -3.83 -19.79
C ASN A 86 21.47 -3.01 -20.24
N THR A 87 21.03 -2.07 -19.37
CA THR A 87 19.74 -1.34 -19.32
C THR A 87 18.81 -1.85 -18.21
N ALA A 88 19.01 -1.39 -16.97
CA ALA A 88 18.15 -1.77 -15.85
C ALA A 88 16.79 -1.05 -15.91
N ASP A 89 15.76 -1.75 -15.43
CA ASP A 89 14.45 -1.19 -15.12
C ASP A 89 14.52 -0.56 -13.73
N VAL A 90 14.20 0.73 -13.62
CA VAL A 90 14.23 1.43 -12.34
C VAL A 90 12.82 1.54 -11.78
N PHE A 91 12.67 1.10 -10.53
CA PHE A 91 11.43 1.22 -9.76
C PHE A 91 11.56 2.35 -8.74
N LEU A 92 10.50 3.11 -8.54
CA LEU A 92 10.43 4.16 -7.52
C LEU A 92 9.00 4.37 -7.04
N THR A 93 8.84 5.08 -5.93
CA THR A 93 7.53 5.41 -5.38
C THR A 93 7.25 6.91 -5.31
N GLN A 94 5.97 7.23 -5.22
CA GLN A 94 5.48 8.57 -4.93
C GLN A 94 4.29 8.49 -3.97
N LEU A 95 4.25 9.39 -3.00
CA LEU A 95 3.12 9.53 -2.10
C LEU A 95 1.88 9.86 -2.91
N ARG A 96 0.81 9.08 -2.67
CA ARG A 96 -0.47 9.30 -3.34
C ARG A 96 -1.14 10.60 -2.89
N SER A 97 -1.37 11.52 -3.84
CA SER A 97 -1.96 12.86 -3.59
C SER A 97 -3.30 13.12 -4.30
N GLY A 98 -4.10 12.07 -4.52
CA GLY A 98 -5.45 12.14 -5.13
C GLY A 98 -5.95 10.75 -5.54
N GLY A 99 -7.26 10.55 -5.75
CA GLY A 99 -7.81 9.24 -6.19
C GLY A 99 -7.68 8.08 -5.17
N ALA A 100 -7.26 8.35 -3.93
CA ALA A 100 -7.05 7.36 -2.89
C ALA A 100 -8.32 6.55 -2.57
N GLY A 101 -8.20 5.22 -2.61
CA GLY A 101 -9.27 4.28 -2.25
C GLY A 101 -10.07 3.69 -3.41
N THR A 102 -9.80 4.06 -4.68
CA THR A 102 -10.39 3.40 -5.86
C THR A 102 -9.29 2.77 -6.72
N PRO A 103 -9.07 1.45 -6.66
CA PRO A 103 -7.88 0.80 -7.24
C PRO A 103 -7.85 0.72 -8.76
N SER A 104 -8.91 1.19 -9.42
CA SER A 104 -8.97 1.42 -10.85
C SER A 104 -8.63 2.86 -11.28
N THR A 105 -8.32 3.77 -10.34
CA THR A 105 -8.05 5.18 -10.64
C THR A 105 -6.62 5.52 -10.23
N PRO A 106 -5.71 5.78 -11.20
CA PRO A 106 -4.38 6.32 -10.91
C PRO A 106 -4.47 7.59 -10.07
N GLY A 107 -3.64 7.70 -9.02
CA GLY A 107 -3.79 8.71 -7.96
C GLY A 107 -2.64 9.72 -7.83
N SER A 108 -1.56 9.53 -8.57
CA SER A 108 -0.46 10.49 -8.73
C SER A 108 -0.05 10.44 -10.18
N ASP A 109 -0.21 11.50 -10.96
CA ASP A 109 0.29 11.49 -12.34
C ASP A 109 1.76 11.93 -12.33
N VAL A 110 2.65 11.02 -12.71
CA VAL A 110 4.06 11.36 -12.94
C VAL A 110 4.19 11.91 -14.35
N THR A 111 4.26 13.24 -14.48
CA THR A 111 4.50 13.91 -15.76
C THR A 111 5.99 14.05 -16.10
N ALA A 112 6.86 13.81 -15.12
CA ALA A 112 8.30 13.81 -15.32
C ALA A 112 8.70 12.66 -16.25
N THR A 113 9.81 12.87 -16.97
CA THR A 113 10.43 11.83 -17.79
C THR A 113 11.82 11.56 -17.28
N MET A 114 12.22 10.29 -17.26
CA MET A 114 13.58 9.89 -16.91
C MET A 114 14.45 9.82 -18.16
N THR A 115 15.69 10.27 -18.09
CA THR A 115 16.69 10.11 -19.14
C THR A 115 17.57 8.88 -18.90
N ARG A 116 18.25 8.41 -19.95
CA ARG A 116 19.22 7.30 -19.85
C ARG A 116 20.27 7.52 -18.75
N THR A 117 20.83 8.72 -18.69
CA THR A 117 21.90 9.06 -17.75
C THR A 117 21.41 9.00 -16.30
N GLU A 118 20.14 9.35 -16.07
CA GLU A 118 19.51 9.24 -14.76
C GLU A 118 19.25 7.79 -14.38
N ASP A 119 18.77 6.94 -15.30
CA ASP A 119 18.60 5.49 -15.07
C ASP A 119 19.93 4.82 -14.70
N ASP A 120 21.00 5.10 -15.45
CA ASP A 120 22.34 4.54 -15.18
C ASP A 120 22.88 5.01 -13.82
N THR A 121 22.62 6.26 -13.44
CA THR A 121 23.04 6.79 -12.14
C THR A 121 22.31 6.10 -10.99
N VAL A 122 20.99 5.97 -11.11
CA VAL A 122 20.15 5.23 -10.15
C VAL A 122 20.65 3.79 -10.01
N TYR A 123 20.83 3.08 -11.13
CA TYR A 123 21.31 1.70 -11.11
C TYR A 123 22.65 1.55 -10.37
N ASN A 124 23.60 2.45 -10.62
CA ASN A 124 24.92 2.38 -9.99
C ASN A 124 24.85 2.61 -8.47
N HIS A 125 23.97 3.48 -7.98
CA HIS A 125 23.75 3.64 -6.54
C HIS A 125 23.12 2.39 -5.93
N LEU A 126 22.09 1.83 -6.56
CA LEU A 126 21.44 0.58 -6.12
C LEU A 126 22.42 -0.59 -6.05
N ALA A 127 23.30 -0.72 -7.05
CA ALA A 127 24.28 -1.80 -7.09
C ALA A 127 25.26 -1.78 -5.91
N THR A 128 25.35 -0.67 -5.17
CA THR A 128 26.19 -0.52 -3.97
C THR A 128 25.41 -0.62 -2.65
N LEU A 129 24.08 -0.70 -2.69
CA LEU A 129 23.28 -0.92 -1.49
C LEU A 129 23.45 -2.37 -1.03
N ASP A 130 23.68 -2.54 0.26
CA ASP A 130 23.63 -3.84 0.91
C ASP A 130 22.19 -4.06 1.43
N GLY A 131 21.52 -5.07 0.90
CA GLY A 131 20.13 -5.38 1.22
C GLY A 131 19.99 -6.68 2.02
N PRO A 132 18.89 -6.86 2.76
CA PRO A 132 18.56 -8.14 3.37
C PRO A 132 18.09 -9.16 2.31
N SER A 133 17.99 -10.43 2.69
CA SER A 133 17.40 -11.48 1.85
C SER A 133 15.92 -11.22 1.54
N ALA A 134 15.42 -11.71 0.41
CA ALA A 134 14.01 -11.60 0.05
C ALA A 134 13.08 -12.13 1.15
N GLY A 135 12.00 -11.39 1.42
CA GLY A 135 11.03 -11.67 2.48
C GLY A 135 11.54 -11.35 3.89
N THR A 136 12.60 -10.54 4.02
CA THR A 136 13.13 -10.14 5.33
C THR A 136 13.33 -8.63 5.41
N GLY A 137 12.97 -8.08 6.57
CA GLY A 137 13.29 -6.71 6.97
C GLY A 137 14.44 -6.67 7.97
N VAL A 138 15.32 -5.70 7.85
CA VAL A 138 16.46 -5.50 8.76
C VAL A 138 16.65 -4.03 9.08
N LEU A 139 16.91 -3.74 10.35
CA LEU A 139 17.36 -2.44 10.83
C LEU A 139 18.85 -2.25 10.51
N ASP A 140 19.19 -1.29 9.65
CA ASP A 140 20.55 -0.92 9.27
C ASP A 140 21.04 0.28 10.10
N PRO A 141 22.03 0.11 10.99
CA PRO A 141 22.59 1.20 11.78
C PRO A 141 23.59 2.09 11.02
N ASN A 142 23.97 1.73 9.79
CA ASN A 142 25.01 2.43 9.03
C ASN A 142 24.48 3.44 8.00
N LYS A 143 23.15 3.54 7.85
CA LYS A 143 22.46 4.47 6.94
C LYS A 143 22.82 4.35 5.46
N THR A 144 22.70 3.14 4.91
CA THR A 144 23.01 2.92 3.50
C THR A 144 21.85 3.29 2.57
N TRP A 145 20.60 3.20 3.04
CA TRP A 145 19.42 3.58 2.24
C TRP A 145 19.38 5.09 2.03
N GLU A 146 19.49 5.88 3.09
CA GLU A 146 19.54 7.35 2.97
C GLU A 146 20.64 7.81 2.01
N SER A 147 21.88 7.34 2.21
CA SER A 147 23.03 7.87 1.48
C SER A 147 23.07 7.51 -0.01
N LEU A 148 22.36 6.45 -0.43
CA LEU A 148 22.38 5.95 -1.81
C LEU A 148 21.05 6.21 -2.56
N VAL A 149 19.96 6.39 -1.81
CA VAL A 149 18.59 6.42 -2.34
C VAL A 149 17.86 7.74 -2.00
N ASP A 150 18.16 8.38 -0.87
CA ASP A 150 17.42 9.55 -0.38
C ASP A 150 17.90 10.90 -1.00
N PRO A 151 17.04 11.93 -1.04
CA PRO A 151 17.36 13.33 -1.35
C PRO A 151 18.20 14.10 -0.32
N ALA A 152 19.24 13.51 0.27
CA ALA A 152 20.22 14.30 1.00
C ALA A 152 21.07 15.15 0.03
N ASN A 153 20.65 16.41 -0.16
CA ASN A 153 21.41 17.57 -0.67
C ASN A 153 21.44 17.82 -2.19
N GLY A 154 20.56 18.71 -2.63
CA GLY A 154 20.69 19.47 -3.87
C GLY A 154 20.15 18.78 -5.13
N THR A 155 19.91 19.59 -6.16
CA THR A 155 19.64 19.12 -7.53
C THR A 155 20.68 18.09 -7.95
N GLY A 156 20.25 16.87 -8.31
CA GLY A 156 21.14 15.80 -8.78
C GLY A 156 21.15 14.50 -7.97
N THR A 157 20.32 14.35 -6.93
CA THR A 157 20.21 13.10 -6.16
C THR A 157 19.06 12.20 -6.63
N PHE A 158 19.17 10.91 -6.32
CA PHE A 158 18.41 9.76 -6.84
C PHE A 158 16.89 10.00 -7.06
N GLN A 159 16.19 10.67 -6.12
CA GLN A 159 14.76 11.00 -6.21
C GLN A 159 14.48 12.47 -6.57
N SER A 160 15.42 13.38 -6.29
CA SER A 160 15.24 14.82 -6.55
C SER A 160 15.39 15.16 -8.03
N ASN A 161 16.14 14.38 -8.80
CA ASN A 161 16.24 14.53 -10.25
C ASN A 161 14.94 14.17 -10.97
N THR A 162 14.17 13.22 -10.41
CA THR A 162 12.89 12.76 -11.00
C THR A 162 11.69 13.52 -10.44
N GLY A 163 11.85 14.16 -9.27
CA GLY A 163 10.78 14.90 -8.58
C GLY A 163 9.81 14.02 -7.80
N LEU A 164 10.19 12.76 -7.53
CA LEU A 164 9.34 11.74 -6.93
C LEU A 164 9.82 11.45 -5.52
N ASN A 165 9.29 12.21 -4.56
CA ASN A 165 9.60 12.06 -3.15
C ASN A 165 8.31 11.70 -2.38
N PRO A 166 8.25 10.51 -1.76
CA PRO A 166 7.10 10.03 -0.99
C PRO A 166 6.99 10.56 0.44
N ASP A 167 7.62 11.69 0.74
CA ASP A 167 7.59 12.29 2.07
C ASP A 167 6.18 12.45 2.66
N SER A 168 5.98 11.89 3.85
CA SER A 168 4.75 12.07 4.59
C SER A 168 4.95 12.12 6.09
N ALA A 169 3.98 12.76 6.74
CA ALA A 169 3.82 12.61 8.17
C ALA A 169 3.24 11.21 8.47
N ILE A 170 3.99 10.36 9.15
CA ILE A 170 3.59 9.00 9.55
C ILE A 170 3.49 8.92 11.07
N THR A 171 2.39 8.36 11.55
CA THR A 171 2.16 7.99 12.95
C THR A 171 1.78 6.50 13.04
N ASN A 172 1.81 5.94 14.24
CA ASN A 172 1.36 4.57 14.52
C ASN A 172 -0.15 4.30 14.29
N SER A 173 -0.90 5.28 13.76
CA SER A 173 -2.30 5.16 13.40
C SER A 173 -2.55 5.59 11.95
N SER A 174 -1.50 5.76 11.17
CA SER A 174 -1.57 6.23 9.78
C SER A 174 -1.93 5.09 8.84
N VAL A 175 -2.65 5.42 7.78
CA VAL A 175 -2.81 4.56 6.59
C VAL A 175 -2.19 5.30 5.44
N LEU A 176 -1.17 4.71 4.83
CA LEU A 176 -0.36 5.33 3.79
C LEU A 176 -0.54 4.59 2.48
N TYR A 177 -0.48 5.35 1.40
CA TYR A 177 -0.57 4.84 0.05
C TYR A 177 0.61 5.36 -0.78
N GLU A 178 1.42 4.44 -1.26
CA GLU A 178 2.60 4.75 -2.08
C GLU A 178 2.42 4.15 -3.48
N ASP A 179 2.36 4.99 -4.50
CA ASP A 179 2.26 4.55 -5.88
C ASP A 179 3.61 4.02 -6.36
N LEU A 180 3.63 2.87 -7.06
CA LEU A 180 4.82 2.28 -7.65
C LEU A 180 4.88 2.54 -9.16
N TRP A 181 6.03 3.04 -9.60
CA TRP A 181 6.32 3.40 -10.98
C TRP A 181 7.58 2.70 -11.47
N MET A 182 7.66 2.50 -12.78
CA MET A 182 8.81 1.89 -13.43
C MET A 182 9.19 2.58 -14.74
N THR A 183 10.48 2.76 -14.98
CA THR A 183 11.04 3.04 -16.31
C THR A 183 11.57 1.74 -16.92
N ALA A 184 10.80 1.14 -17.83
CA ALA A 184 11.25 -0.07 -18.52
C ALA A 184 12.43 0.20 -19.47
N ASN A 185 13.34 -0.75 -19.59
CA ASN A 185 14.29 -1.01 -20.66
C ASN A 185 14.90 0.26 -21.27
N SER A 186 15.89 0.79 -20.55
CA SER A 186 16.45 2.13 -20.63
C SER A 186 17.22 2.48 -21.93
N ALA A 187 17.07 1.74 -23.02
CA ALA A 187 17.76 1.97 -24.30
C ALA A 187 17.10 3.07 -25.17
N PHE A 188 16.79 4.24 -24.59
CA PHE A 188 16.11 5.33 -25.29
C PHE A 188 16.97 6.59 -25.40
N THR A 189 16.70 7.41 -26.42
CA THR A 189 17.27 8.75 -26.58
C THR A 189 16.21 9.78 -26.21
N GLY A 190 16.53 10.74 -25.34
CA GLY A 190 15.57 11.72 -24.81
C GLY A 190 15.02 11.30 -23.43
N GLY A 191 13.82 11.75 -23.09
CA GLY A 191 13.13 11.39 -21.86
C GLY A 191 12.04 10.34 -22.10
N LYS A 192 11.91 9.37 -21.20
CA LYS A 192 10.87 8.33 -21.22
C LYS A 192 9.89 8.53 -20.05
N PRO A 193 8.57 8.37 -20.27
CA PRO A 193 7.60 8.42 -19.18
C PRO A 193 7.67 7.17 -18.30
N TYR A 194 7.21 7.32 -17.06
CA TYR A 194 7.05 6.21 -16.13
C TYR A 194 5.81 5.38 -16.44
N THR A 195 5.90 4.08 -16.17
CA THR A 195 4.78 3.14 -16.23
C THR A 195 4.27 2.89 -14.82
N TYR A 196 2.99 3.18 -14.57
CA TYR A 196 2.33 2.85 -13.31
C TYR A 196 2.14 1.35 -13.16
N LEU A 197 2.53 0.80 -12.01
CA LEU A 197 2.47 -0.64 -11.71
C LEU A 197 1.45 -1.00 -10.64
N GLY A 198 1.05 -0.07 -9.78
CA GLY A 198 0.18 -0.34 -8.64
C GLY A 198 0.57 0.51 -7.45
N TYR A 199 0.17 0.10 -6.25
CA TYR A 199 0.48 0.85 -5.04
C TYR A 199 0.61 -0.03 -3.80
N PHE A 200 1.45 0.42 -2.88
CA PHE A 200 1.54 -0.14 -1.54
C PHE A 200 0.49 0.49 -0.63
N THR A 201 -0.04 -0.31 0.30
CA THR A 201 -0.80 0.18 1.45
C THR A 201 -0.07 -0.26 2.71
N LEU A 202 0.37 0.70 3.52
CA LEU A 202 0.83 0.47 4.87
C LEU A 202 -0.25 0.98 5.84
N ASP A 203 -1.00 0.05 6.42
CA ASP A 203 -2.02 0.33 7.42
C ASP A 203 -1.45 0.03 8.80
N LEU A 204 -1.19 1.08 9.59
CA LEU A 204 -0.70 0.97 10.96
C LEU A 204 -1.85 0.93 11.98
N THR A 205 -3.11 0.97 11.54
CA THR A 205 -4.25 0.91 12.45
C THR A 205 -4.44 -0.49 13.02
N GLY A 206 -4.25 -0.64 14.34
CA GLY A 206 -4.38 -1.93 15.01
C GLY A 206 -3.19 -2.84 14.73
N THR A 207 -3.42 -4.01 14.11
CA THR A 207 -2.33 -4.90 13.66
C THR A 207 -1.81 -4.41 12.32
N PRO A 208 -0.53 -4.03 12.21
CA PRO A 208 0.01 -3.51 10.98
C PRO A 208 -0.16 -4.45 9.79
N LYS A 209 -0.48 -3.87 8.64
CA LYS A 209 -0.60 -4.58 7.37
C LYS A 209 0.16 -3.85 6.28
N LEU A 210 1.01 -4.59 5.57
CA LEU A 210 1.66 -4.12 4.36
C LEU A 210 1.11 -4.95 3.19
N THR A 211 0.56 -4.27 2.19
CA THR A 211 0.05 -4.94 0.99
C THR A 211 0.49 -4.20 -0.26
N PHE A 212 0.58 -4.93 -1.38
CA PHE A 212 0.71 -4.33 -2.69
C PHE A 212 -0.55 -4.63 -3.52
N THR A 213 -1.13 -3.61 -4.13
CA THR A 213 -2.25 -3.74 -5.06
C THR A 213 -1.75 -3.46 -6.48
N PRO A 214 -1.62 -4.50 -7.33
CA PRO A 214 -1.24 -4.30 -8.73
C PRO A 214 -2.23 -3.44 -9.48
N LYS A 215 -1.76 -2.70 -10.50
CA LYS A 215 -2.62 -1.92 -11.41
C LYS A 215 -3.71 -2.77 -12.08
N ALA A 216 -3.40 -4.04 -12.37
CA ALA A 216 -4.34 -4.97 -12.98
C ALA A 216 -5.27 -5.64 -11.96
N ALA A 217 -5.09 -5.40 -10.66
CA ALA A 217 -6.00 -5.91 -9.65
C ALA A 217 -7.38 -5.26 -9.80
N PRO A 218 -8.47 -6.04 -9.65
CA PRO A 218 -9.80 -5.47 -9.66
C PRO A 218 -9.93 -4.48 -8.50
N ALA A 219 -10.69 -3.41 -8.72
CA ALA A 219 -11.07 -2.52 -7.62
C ALA A 219 -11.69 -3.36 -6.48
N PRO A 220 -11.29 -3.16 -5.21
CA PRO A 220 -12.00 -3.63 -4.05
C PRO A 220 -13.44 -3.22 -4.21
N LEU A 221 -14.30 -4.16 -3.85
CA LEU A 221 -15.72 -3.94 -3.88
C LEU A 221 -16.02 -2.80 -2.90
N THR A 222 -16.45 -1.65 -3.41
CA THR A 222 -16.90 -0.55 -2.57
C THR A 222 -18.01 -1.08 -1.67
N PRO A 223 -17.92 -0.91 -0.33
CA PRO A 223 -18.97 -1.37 0.56
C PRO A 223 -20.33 -0.82 0.13
N PRO A 224 -21.39 -1.64 0.18
CA PRO A 224 -22.72 -1.18 -0.14
C PRO A 224 -23.16 -0.03 0.78
N VAL A 225 -23.71 1.02 0.19
CA VAL A 225 -24.22 2.18 0.93
C VAL A 225 -25.72 2.06 1.04
N LEU A 226 -26.22 2.03 2.28
CA LEU A 226 -27.65 1.96 2.56
C LEU A 226 -28.21 3.38 2.72
N SER A 227 -29.30 3.67 2.00
CA SER A 227 -30.00 4.95 2.07
C SER A 227 -31.51 4.71 2.16
N VAL A 228 -32.22 5.59 2.88
CA VAL A 228 -33.70 5.55 2.93
C VAL A 228 -34.23 6.39 1.78
N ILE A 229 -35.09 5.80 0.95
CA ILE A 229 -35.67 6.48 -0.21
C ILE A 229 -37.14 6.85 -0.02
N SER A 230 -37.88 6.15 0.86
CA SER A 230 -39.21 6.58 1.29
C SER A 230 -39.66 5.94 2.60
N ILE A 231 -40.58 6.63 3.29
CA ILE A 231 -41.31 6.12 4.44
C ILE A 231 -42.79 6.44 4.22
N THR A 232 -43.63 5.40 4.17
CA THR A 232 -45.07 5.53 3.97
C THR A 232 -45.81 4.58 4.90
N GLY A 233 -46.45 5.13 5.94
CA GLY A 233 -47.06 4.31 6.99
C GLY A 233 -46.02 3.46 7.72
N ALA A 234 -46.27 2.16 7.86
CA ALA A 234 -45.34 1.19 8.44
C ALA A 234 -44.35 0.61 7.41
N THR A 235 -44.24 1.21 6.23
CA THR A 235 -43.36 0.74 5.16
C THR A 235 -42.18 1.69 4.99
N VAL A 236 -40.97 1.15 5.12
CA VAL A 236 -39.70 1.84 4.82
C VAL A 236 -39.07 1.19 3.59
N THR A 237 -38.78 1.99 2.58
CA THR A 237 -38.06 1.54 1.38
C THR A 237 -36.63 2.05 1.43
N LEU A 238 -35.67 1.13 1.33
CA LEU A 238 -34.25 1.43 1.36
C LEU A 238 -33.62 1.09 0.01
N LEU A 239 -32.69 1.94 -0.42
CA LEU A 239 -31.83 1.70 -1.56
C LEU A 239 -30.44 1.36 -1.07
N LEU A 240 -29.96 0.19 -1.46
CA LEU A 240 -28.59 -0.24 -1.32
C LEU A 240 -27.86 0.07 -2.64
N SER A 241 -26.91 0.99 -2.60
CA SER A 241 -26.03 1.31 -3.73
C SER A 241 -24.68 0.60 -3.58
N ASN A 242 -23.92 0.48 -4.66
CA ASN A 242 -22.66 -0.26 -4.72
C ASN A 242 -22.81 -1.77 -4.39
N THR A 243 -23.96 -2.36 -4.73
CA THR A 243 -24.10 -3.83 -4.64
C THR A 243 -23.26 -4.51 -5.71
N VAL A 244 -22.86 -5.74 -5.44
CA VAL A 244 -22.06 -6.54 -6.36
C VAL A 244 -22.99 -7.55 -7.01
N PRO A 245 -23.15 -7.55 -8.35
CA PRO A 245 -23.93 -8.57 -9.03
C PRO A 245 -23.47 -9.97 -8.60
N THR A 246 -24.40 -10.90 -8.45
CA THR A 246 -24.19 -12.28 -7.95
C THR A 246 -24.02 -12.44 -6.43
N HIS A 247 -23.84 -11.37 -5.66
CA HIS A 247 -23.84 -11.43 -4.19
C HIS A 247 -25.24 -11.36 -3.62
N THR A 248 -25.43 -11.96 -2.44
CA THR A 248 -26.70 -11.89 -1.71
C THR A 248 -26.60 -10.93 -0.53
N TYR A 249 -27.65 -10.16 -0.32
CA TYR A 249 -27.71 -9.14 0.73
C TYR A 249 -28.93 -9.36 1.61
N GLN A 250 -28.71 -9.45 2.92
CA GLN A 250 -29.75 -9.56 3.93
C GLN A 250 -29.93 -8.21 4.60
N LEU A 251 -31.12 -7.61 4.45
CA LEU A 251 -31.51 -6.43 5.22
C LEU A 251 -31.81 -6.85 6.65
N GLN A 252 -31.30 -6.09 7.62
CA GLN A 252 -31.53 -6.33 9.04
C GLN A 252 -31.90 -5.04 9.74
N TYR A 253 -32.63 -5.16 10.86
CA TYR A 253 -32.93 -4.04 11.74
C TYR A 253 -32.68 -4.34 13.21
N THR A 254 -32.53 -3.27 13.98
CA THR A 254 -32.62 -3.29 15.44
C THR A 254 -33.39 -2.05 15.90
N THR A 255 -34.04 -2.13 17.06
CA THR A 255 -34.64 -0.97 17.73
C THR A 255 -33.68 -0.31 18.73
N ASN A 256 -32.50 -0.90 18.94
CA ASN A 256 -31.48 -0.42 19.86
C ASN A 256 -30.08 -0.78 19.35
N LEU A 257 -29.24 0.23 19.06
CA LEU A 257 -27.86 0.04 18.60
C LEU A 257 -26.95 -0.66 19.62
N SER A 258 -27.34 -0.67 20.90
CA SER A 258 -26.61 -1.41 21.95
C SER A 258 -26.82 -2.92 21.85
N ASN A 259 -27.82 -3.38 21.09
CA ASN A 259 -28.11 -4.79 20.92
C ASN A 259 -27.14 -5.40 19.89
N PRO A 260 -26.33 -6.41 20.26
CA PRO A 260 -25.42 -7.06 19.32
C PRO A 260 -26.18 -7.91 18.27
N THR A 261 -27.44 -8.26 18.53
CA THR A 261 -28.24 -9.09 17.63
C THR A 261 -29.19 -8.23 16.81
N TRP A 262 -29.07 -8.36 15.49
CA TRP A 262 -29.94 -7.72 14.51
C TRP A 262 -30.94 -8.72 13.95
N THR A 263 -32.16 -8.27 13.66
CA THR A 263 -33.25 -9.10 13.16
C THR A 263 -33.32 -9.01 11.64
N ASP A 264 -33.38 -10.15 10.97
CA ASP A 264 -33.52 -10.23 9.51
C ASP A 264 -34.90 -9.75 9.04
N ILE A 265 -34.91 -8.94 7.99
CA ILE A 265 -36.13 -8.48 7.31
C ILE A 265 -36.30 -9.29 6.03
N GLY A 266 -37.29 -10.17 6.01
CA GLY A 266 -37.55 -11.05 4.86
C GLY A 266 -36.36 -11.97 4.56
N SER A 267 -36.28 -12.44 3.31
CA SER A 267 -35.18 -13.28 2.83
C SER A 267 -34.07 -12.45 2.18
N ALA A 268 -32.84 -12.97 2.22
CA ALA A 268 -31.72 -12.40 1.49
C ALA A 268 -32.05 -12.27 0.00
N GLN A 269 -31.64 -11.15 -0.60
CA GLN A 269 -31.93 -10.81 -1.98
C GLN A 269 -30.64 -10.87 -2.81
N LEU A 270 -30.71 -11.50 -3.99
CA LEU A 270 -29.61 -11.52 -4.96
C LEU A 270 -29.52 -10.16 -5.65
N ALA A 271 -28.37 -9.52 -5.60
CA ALA A 271 -28.10 -8.35 -6.40
C ALA A 271 -27.86 -8.77 -7.86
N ASN A 272 -28.70 -8.27 -8.76
CA ASN A 272 -28.53 -8.45 -10.21
C ASN A 272 -27.81 -7.26 -10.87
N THR A 273 -27.74 -6.12 -10.16
CA THR A 273 -27.13 -4.87 -10.63
C THR A 273 -26.33 -4.22 -9.49
N THR A 274 -25.80 -3.02 -9.71
CA THR A 274 -25.08 -2.22 -8.70
C THR A 274 -25.98 -1.49 -7.70
N THR A 275 -27.29 -1.67 -7.85
CA THR A 275 -28.28 -1.21 -6.88
C THR A 275 -29.27 -2.32 -6.54
N LEU A 276 -29.74 -2.32 -5.30
CA LEU A 276 -30.77 -3.21 -4.82
C LEU A 276 -31.76 -2.42 -3.93
N THR A 277 -33.05 -2.57 -4.19
CA THR A 277 -34.10 -1.98 -3.35
C THR A 277 -34.61 -3.02 -2.37
N ASN A 278 -34.61 -2.69 -1.09
CA ASN A 278 -35.21 -3.50 -0.04
C ASN A 278 -36.39 -2.74 0.59
N THR A 279 -37.34 -3.49 1.14
CA THR A 279 -38.53 -2.92 1.77
C THR A 279 -38.78 -3.60 3.11
N ASP A 280 -38.87 -2.79 4.15
CA ASP A 280 -39.41 -3.19 5.45
C ASP A 280 -40.88 -2.79 5.51
N GLY A 281 -41.78 -3.72 5.24
CA GLY A 281 -43.23 -3.50 5.30
C GLY A 281 -43.83 -3.60 6.72
N SER A 282 -42.99 -3.69 7.75
CA SER A 282 -43.37 -4.04 9.12
C SER A 282 -42.81 -3.06 10.17
N ALA A 283 -42.41 -1.87 9.75
CA ALA A 283 -41.79 -0.84 10.58
C ALA A 283 -42.83 -0.15 11.49
N THR A 284 -43.31 -0.87 12.50
CA THR A 284 -44.27 -0.34 13.49
C THR A 284 -43.59 0.25 14.73
N ASP A 285 -42.29 0.02 14.90
CA ASP A 285 -41.54 0.57 16.04
C ASP A 285 -41.29 2.07 15.86
N PRO A 286 -41.29 2.87 16.96
CA PRO A 286 -41.03 4.30 16.88
C PRO A 286 -39.64 4.66 16.33
N VAL A 287 -38.65 3.78 16.50
CA VAL A 287 -37.28 3.95 16.01
C VAL A 287 -36.74 2.60 15.55
N ARG A 288 -36.18 2.58 14.34
CA ARG A 288 -35.42 1.44 13.81
C ARG A 288 -34.10 1.93 13.23
N PHE A 289 -33.07 1.12 13.42
CA PHE A 289 -31.77 1.24 12.77
C PHE A 289 -31.65 0.09 11.78
N TYR A 290 -31.03 0.36 10.64
CA TYR A 290 -30.91 -0.59 9.55
C TYR A 290 -29.45 -0.86 9.21
N GLN A 291 -29.14 -2.10 8.88
CA GLN A 291 -27.86 -2.50 8.29
C GLN A 291 -28.11 -3.54 7.21
N VAL A 292 -27.07 -3.81 6.42
CA VAL A 292 -27.06 -4.90 5.46
C VAL A 292 -25.90 -5.82 5.73
N LYS A 293 -26.17 -7.12 5.72
CA LYS A 293 -25.15 -8.17 5.72
C LYS A 293 -25.02 -8.74 4.32
N ALA A 294 -23.81 -8.74 3.76
CA ALA A 294 -23.48 -9.50 2.56
C ALA A 294 -23.21 -10.96 2.94
N ASN A 295 -23.75 -11.92 2.17
CA ASN A 295 -23.44 -13.35 2.30
C ASN A 295 -22.79 -13.87 1.02
#